data_AF-A0A941ZW06-F1
#
_entry.id   AF-A0A941ZW06-F1
#
_cell.length_a   1.000
_cell.length_b   1.000
_cell.length_c   1.000
_cell.angle_alpha   90.00
_cell.angle_beta   90.00
_cell.angle_gamma   90.00
#
_symmetry.space_group_name_H-M   'P 1'
#
loop_
_entity.id
_entity.type
_entity.pdbx_description
1 polymer ?
#
loop_
_entity_poly.entity_id
_entity_poly.type
_entity_poly.pdbx_seq_one_letter_code
_entity_poly.pdbx_strand_id
1 'polypeptide(L)'
;MTNVQEHRRPVRREAQAHASEQPFAYPGPREFVEPDWTRLPGYRNVTRAEWESAQWQRAHTVKNLQEFKAALGDCLTDELLADIARDQAERATMSMLIPPQMINTMNERDLGGDPVRRYMAPAFSEREEEWPSHPMASRDSLHEAEMWAVEGLTHRYPTKVLAEMLPTCPQYCGHCTRMDLVGNDTTQVLKYKFELKQPDRWDRMLDYLQRTPSVRDVVVSGGDIANLPIKRLEEFMMRLLELPNIRDVRLATKGLMAIPQHFLQDDVRQGFERMAKKARERGVEVAVHTHVNAAQQVTPLVARAVRALLDMGYRDVRNQGVLLRGVNTTA
;
A
#
# COMPACT_ATOMS: atom_id res chain seq x y z
N MET A 1 -41.76 2.42 48.84
CA MET A 1 -41.09 3.74 48.86
C MET A 1 -39.62 3.47 48.57
N THR A 2 -39.24 3.52 47.30
CA THR A 2 -38.54 4.64 46.61
C THR A 2 -37.04 4.63 46.85
N ASN A 3 -36.28 4.44 45.77
CA ASN A 3 -35.15 5.33 45.47
C ASN A 3 -34.85 5.27 43.96
N VAL A 4 -35.51 6.15 43.22
CA VAL A 4 -35.10 6.50 41.84
C VAL A 4 -34.09 7.62 41.99
N GLN A 5 -32.81 7.34 41.71
CA GLN A 5 -31.81 8.40 41.60
C GLN A 5 -32.12 9.25 40.37
N GLU A 6 -32.56 10.49 40.58
CA GLU A 6 -32.69 11.49 39.53
C GLU A 6 -31.30 11.79 38.95
N HIS A 7 -31.01 11.27 37.76
CA HIS A 7 -29.88 11.72 36.96
C HIS A 7 -30.14 13.15 36.49
N ARG A 8 -29.63 14.13 37.24
CA ARG A 8 -29.60 15.54 36.81
C ARG A 8 -28.75 15.67 35.55
N ARG A 9 -29.33 16.26 34.49
CA ARG A 9 -28.58 16.66 33.29
C ARG A 9 -27.45 17.61 33.68
N PRO A 10 -26.26 17.51 33.08
CA PRO A 10 -25.17 18.47 33.31
C PRO A 10 -25.66 19.88 33.00
N VAL A 11 -25.43 20.80 33.92
CA VAL A 11 -25.73 22.22 33.72
C VAL A 11 -24.85 22.74 32.59
N ARG A 12 -25.45 23.34 31.55
CA ARG A 12 -24.71 23.98 30.46
C ARG A 12 -23.88 25.12 31.04
N ARG A 13 -22.56 24.91 31.19
CA ARG A 13 -21.61 26.01 31.45
C ARG A 13 -21.55 26.90 30.21
N GLU A 14 -21.38 28.20 30.43
CA GLU A 14 -21.01 29.12 29.35
C GLU A 14 -19.73 28.61 28.68
N ALA A 15 -19.75 28.51 27.36
CA ALA A 15 -18.62 28.00 26.59
C ALA A 15 -17.52 29.07 26.58
N GLN A 16 -16.48 28.88 27.40
CA GLN A 16 -15.23 29.62 27.27
C GLN A 16 -14.35 28.89 26.26
N ALA A 17 -14.34 29.35 25.01
CA ALA A 17 -13.37 28.91 24.03
C ALA A 17 -12.03 29.57 24.37
N HIS A 18 -11.06 28.78 24.82
CA HIS A 18 -9.67 29.22 24.91
C HIS A 18 -8.98 29.02 23.56
N ALA A 19 -8.04 29.89 23.20
CA ALA A 19 -7.18 29.64 22.06
C ALA A 19 -6.43 28.32 22.30
N SER A 20 -6.65 27.31 21.45
CA SER A 20 -5.92 26.06 21.55
C SER A 20 -4.47 26.31 21.14
N GLU A 21 -3.53 26.13 22.07
CA GLU A 21 -2.12 26.01 21.72
C GLU A 21 -1.93 24.69 20.97
N GLN A 22 -1.09 24.68 19.93
CA GLN A 22 -0.78 23.46 19.18
C GLN A 22 -0.02 22.49 20.11
N PRO A 23 -0.63 21.37 20.56
CA PRO A 23 -0.01 20.51 21.56
C PRO A 23 1.19 19.71 21.04
N PHE A 24 1.37 19.67 19.71
CA PHE A 24 2.46 18.95 19.06
C PHE A 24 3.33 19.89 18.24
N ALA A 25 4.64 19.91 18.50
CA ALA A 25 5.57 20.46 17.54
C ALA A 25 5.56 19.55 16.31
N TYR A 26 4.98 20.00 15.20
CA TYR A 26 5.26 19.37 13.93
C TYR A 26 6.78 19.44 13.72
N PRO A 27 7.45 18.34 13.34
CA PRO A 27 8.85 18.41 12.98
C PRO A 27 9.03 19.55 11.98
N GLY A 28 10.08 20.36 12.20
CA GLY A 28 10.39 21.48 11.32
C GLY A 28 10.45 21.02 9.84
N PRO A 29 10.31 21.94 8.88
CA PRO A 29 10.30 21.59 7.46
C PRO A 29 11.53 20.73 7.14
N ARG A 30 11.29 19.44 6.88
CA ARG A 30 12.29 18.52 6.36
C ARG A 30 12.35 18.74 4.87
N GLU A 31 13.55 18.95 4.33
CA GLU A 31 13.74 18.97 2.88
C GLU A 31 13.42 17.58 2.32
N PHE A 32 12.49 17.52 1.37
CA PHE A 32 12.24 16.29 0.63
C PHE A 32 13.39 16.06 -0.35
N VAL A 33 14.15 15.00 -0.12
CA VAL A 33 15.32 14.67 -0.93
C VAL A 33 14.94 13.55 -1.91
N GLU A 34 15.32 13.69 -3.17
CA GLU A 34 15.41 12.56 -4.08
C GLU A 34 16.84 12.02 -3.97
N PRO A 35 17.06 10.85 -3.35
CA PRO A 35 18.41 10.32 -3.22
C PRO A 35 19.02 10.07 -4.59
N ASP A 36 20.29 10.43 -4.77
CA ASP A 36 21.02 10.11 -6.00
C ASP A 36 21.19 8.58 -6.11
N TRP A 37 20.48 7.95 -7.05
CA TRP A 37 20.55 6.51 -7.23
C TRP A 37 21.94 6.02 -7.63
N THR A 38 22.77 6.88 -8.25
CA THR A 38 24.11 6.49 -8.70
C THR A 38 25.09 6.26 -7.55
N ARG A 39 24.71 6.65 -6.31
CA ARG A 39 25.44 6.31 -5.08
C ARG A 39 25.44 4.80 -4.82
N LEU A 40 24.42 4.08 -5.28
CA LEU A 40 24.27 2.64 -5.10
C LEU A 40 25.09 1.90 -6.16
N PRO A 41 25.93 0.92 -5.77
CA PRO A 41 26.81 0.21 -6.70
C PRO A 41 26.08 -0.37 -7.93
N GLY A 42 24.92 -1.00 -7.73
CA GLY A 42 24.16 -1.61 -8.82
C GLY A 42 23.45 -0.63 -9.76
N TYR A 43 23.37 0.65 -9.39
CA TYR A 43 22.68 1.68 -10.18
C TYR A 43 23.60 2.82 -10.65
N ARG A 44 24.92 2.71 -10.42
CA ARG A 44 25.93 3.74 -10.74
C ARG A 44 25.90 4.23 -12.19
N ASN A 45 25.62 3.32 -13.12
CA ASN A 45 25.63 3.59 -14.56
C ASN A 45 24.23 3.80 -15.14
N VAL A 46 23.18 3.81 -14.31
CA VAL A 46 21.80 3.96 -14.76
C VAL A 46 21.54 5.42 -15.09
N THR A 47 21.12 5.67 -16.32
CA THR A 47 20.77 7.02 -16.78
C THR A 47 19.49 7.50 -16.13
N ARG A 48 19.26 8.82 -16.10
CA ARG A 48 17.99 9.38 -15.64
C ARG A 48 16.79 8.86 -16.43
N ALA A 49 16.93 8.72 -17.76
CA ALA A 49 15.85 8.23 -18.63
C ALA A 49 15.45 6.79 -18.27
N GLU A 50 16.41 5.94 -17.95
CA GLU A 50 16.16 4.60 -17.42
C GLU A 50 15.53 4.66 -16.03
N TRP A 51 16.09 5.46 -15.11
CA TRP A 51 15.56 5.57 -13.75
C TRP A 51 14.10 6.05 -13.71
N GLU A 52 13.75 7.02 -14.55
CA GLU A 52 12.39 7.56 -14.68
C GLU A 52 11.46 6.66 -15.52
N SER A 53 11.95 5.57 -16.11
CA SER A 53 11.14 4.58 -16.80
C SER A 53 10.53 3.56 -15.85
N ALA A 54 9.19 3.51 -15.79
CA ALA A 54 8.49 2.48 -15.02
C ALA A 54 8.78 1.06 -15.53
N GLN A 55 9.00 0.89 -16.84
CA GLN A 55 9.37 -0.40 -17.41
C GLN A 55 10.75 -0.83 -16.92
N TRP A 56 11.72 0.08 -16.88
CA TRP A 56 13.05 -0.20 -16.36
C TRP A 56 12.99 -0.55 -14.87
N GLN A 57 12.25 0.22 -14.07
CA GLN A 57 12.04 -0.07 -12.64
C GLN A 57 11.49 -1.48 -12.42
N ARG A 58 10.49 -1.91 -13.20
CA ARG A 58 9.92 -3.27 -13.13
C ARG A 58 10.91 -4.36 -13.55
N ALA A 59 11.66 -4.11 -14.63
CA ALA A 59 12.63 -5.06 -15.16
C ALA A 59 13.79 -5.31 -14.17
N HIS A 60 14.14 -4.29 -13.39
CA HIS A 60 15.24 -4.33 -12.42
C HIS A 60 14.77 -4.42 -10.96
N THR A 61 13.49 -4.76 -10.74
CA THR A 61 12.99 -5.11 -9.41
C THR A 61 13.74 -6.33 -8.88
N VAL A 62 14.37 -6.16 -7.71
CA VAL A 62 15.12 -7.21 -7.00
C VAL A 62 14.16 -8.29 -6.49
N LYS A 63 14.45 -9.55 -6.82
CA LYS A 63 13.62 -10.73 -6.53
C LYS A 63 14.30 -11.74 -5.61
N ASN A 64 15.60 -11.61 -5.39
CA ASN A 64 16.39 -12.55 -4.61
C ASN A 64 17.62 -11.86 -3.99
N LEU A 65 18.31 -12.57 -3.09
CA LEU A 65 19.45 -12.06 -2.33
C LEU A 65 20.67 -11.75 -3.21
N GLN A 66 20.86 -12.48 -4.31
CA GLN A 66 21.96 -12.22 -5.25
C GLN A 66 21.74 -10.85 -5.92
N GLU A 67 20.53 -10.59 -6.42
CA GLU A 67 20.15 -9.30 -6.99
C GLU A 67 20.19 -8.18 -5.94
N PHE A 68 19.81 -8.47 -4.69
CA PHE A 68 19.85 -7.48 -3.61
C PHE A 68 21.29 -7.08 -3.25
N LYS A 69 22.19 -8.06 -3.14
CA LYS A 69 23.63 -7.82 -2.96
C LYS A 69 24.23 -7.10 -4.17
N ALA A 70 23.81 -7.43 -5.40
CA ALA A 70 24.26 -6.72 -6.59
C ALA A 70 23.82 -5.25 -6.61
N ALA A 71 22.60 -4.95 -6.15
CA ALA A 71 22.08 -3.59 -6.05
C ALA A 71 22.85 -2.73 -5.03
N LEU A 72 23.08 -3.27 -3.84
CA LEU A 72 23.66 -2.54 -2.69
C LEU A 72 25.19 -2.64 -2.60
N GLY A 73 25.81 -3.64 -3.23
CA GLY A 73 27.24 -3.92 -3.15
C GLY A 73 27.74 -4.04 -1.71
N ASP A 74 28.82 -3.35 -1.38
CA ASP A 74 29.45 -3.37 -0.07
C ASP A 74 28.61 -2.70 1.03
N CYS A 75 27.57 -1.93 0.66
CA CYS A 75 26.64 -1.37 1.64
C CYS A 75 25.86 -2.47 2.38
N LEU A 76 25.62 -3.61 1.72
CA LEU A 76 25.01 -4.80 2.32
C LEU A 76 26.09 -5.76 2.80
N THR A 77 26.42 -5.71 4.10
CA THR A 77 27.40 -6.61 4.71
C THR A 77 27.00 -8.08 4.57
N ASP A 78 27.98 -8.98 4.50
CA ASP A 78 27.72 -10.42 4.38
C ASP A 78 27.01 -10.99 5.62
N GLU A 79 27.25 -10.42 6.80
CA GLU A 79 26.52 -10.75 8.03
C GLU A 79 25.03 -10.45 7.90
N LEU A 80 24.66 -9.21 7.57
CA LEU A 80 23.25 -8.84 7.33
C LEU A 80 22.63 -9.65 6.18
N LEU A 81 23.37 -9.92 5.10
CA LEU A 81 22.88 -10.75 4.00
C LEU A 81 22.54 -12.18 4.48
N ALA A 82 23.41 -12.80 5.27
CA ALA A 82 23.19 -14.12 5.84
C ALA A 82 22.01 -14.13 6.83
N ASP A 83 21.83 -13.06 7.60
CA ASP A 83 20.72 -12.93 8.55
C ASP A 83 19.36 -12.76 7.84
N ILE A 84 19.31 -12.02 6.73
CA ILE A 84 18.13 -11.96 5.85
C ILE A 84 17.87 -13.31 5.19
N ALA A 85 18.93 -14.02 4.75
CA ALA A 85 18.79 -15.36 4.17
C ALA A 85 18.15 -16.35 5.15
N ARG A 86 18.58 -16.28 6.42
CA ARG A 86 17.99 -17.08 7.49
C ARG A 86 16.52 -16.73 7.69
N ASP A 87 16.15 -15.46 7.71
CA ASP A 87 14.74 -15.04 7.81
C ASP A 87 13.89 -15.60 6.66
N GLN A 88 14.40 -15.53 5.43
CA GLN A 88 13.69 -16.05 4.25
C GLN A 88 13.44 -17.55 4.33
N ALA A 89 14.39 -18.31 4.86
CA ALA A 89 14.26 -19.75 5.03
C ALA A 89 13.27 -20.10 6.17
N GLU A 90 13.32 -19.35 7.27
CA GLU A 90 12.75 -19.79 8.55
C GLU A 90 11.49 -19.06 9.00
N ARG A 91 11.22 -17.84 8.51
CA ARG A 91 10.20 -16.94 9.10
C ARG A 91 9.41 -16.13 8.07
N ALA A 92 9.99 -15.80 6.91
CA ALA A 92 9.35 -14.93 5.93
C ALA A 92 8.08 -15.55 5.33
N THR A 93 7.00 -14.77 5.30
CA THR A 93 5.70 -15.14 4.71
C THR A 93 5.49 -14.53 3.31
N MET A 94 6.41 -13.66 2.90
CA MET A 94 6.40 -12.96 1.63
C MET A 94 7.74 -13.17 0.94
N SER A 95 7.70 -13.45 -0.37
CA SER A 95 8.90 -13.48 -1.20
C SER A 95 9.47 -12.08 -1.37
N MET A 96 10.77 -11.99 -1.66
CA MET A 96 11.43 -10.72 -1.93
C MET A 96 10.97 -10.16 -3.28
N LEU A 97 10.51 -8.91 -3.27
CA LEU A 97 10.25 -8.13 -4.47
C LEU A 97 10.39 -6.65 -4.13
N ILE A 98 11.52 -6.04 -4.50
CA ILE A 98 11.90 -4.68 -4.07
C ILE A 98 12.33 -3.86 -5.30
N PRO A 99 11.51 -2.88 -5.75
CA PRO A 99 11.86 -2.01 -6.87
C PRO A 99 13.11 -1.16 -6.59
N PRO A 100 13.88 -0.77 -7.62
CA PRO A 100 15.04 0.12 -7.44
C PRO A 100 14.70 1.42 -6.70
N GLN A 101 13.54 2.04 -6.98
CA GLN A 101 13.09 3.22 -6.23
C GLN A 101 13.02 2.98 -4.72
N MET A 102 12.52 1.82 -4.28
CA MET A 102 12.44 1.49 -2.86
C MET A 102 13.83 1.33 -2.24
N ILE A 103 14.75 0.65 -2.95
CA ILE A 103 16.15 0.50 -2.51
C ILE A 103 16.82 1.87 -2.41
N ASN A 104 16.55 2.77 -3.36
CA ASN A 104 17.10 4.13 -3.33
C ASN A 104 16.60 4.98 -2.16
N THR A 105 15.50 4.61 -1.51
CA THR A 105 15.03 5.26 -0.28
C THR A 105 15.67 4.69 0.98
N MET A 106 16.48 3.64 0.90
CA MET A 106 17.21 3.09 2.04
C MET A 106 18.47 3.91 2.35
N ASN A 107 18.80 4.05 3.63
CA ASN A 107 20.04 4.59 4.14
C ASN A 107 21.17 3.55 3.97
N GLU A 108 21.96 3.68 2.91
CA GLU A 108 23.05 2.77 2.57
C GLU A 108 24.21 2.80 3.57
N ARG A 109 24.31 3.84 4.39
CA ARG A 109 25.35 3.97 5.42
C ARG A 109 25.01 3.21 6.69
N ASP A 110 23.74 2.88 6.90
CA ASP A 110 23.25 2.11 8.04
C ASP A 110 22.01 1.31 7.62
N LEU A 111 22.22 0.25 6.83
CA LEU A 111 21.13 -0.64 6.44
C LEU A 111 20.56 -1.41 7.65
N GLY A 112 21.35 -1.64 8.70
CA GLY A 112 20.88 -2.29 9.93
C GLY A 112 19.79 -1.48 10.62
N GLY A 113 19.99 -0.16 10.73
CA GLY A 113 19.00 0.77 11.27
C GLY A 113 17.95 1.27 10.26
N ASP A 114 18.08 0.97 8.97
CA ASP A 114 17.20 1.54 7.94
C ASP A 114 15.75 1.03 8.03
N PRO A 115 14.76 1.94 8.20
CA PRO A 115 13.37 1.54 8.39
C PRO A 115 12.70 0.96 7.15
N VAL A 116 13.18 1.27 5.93
CA VAL A 116 12.60 0.75 4.68
C VAL A 116 13.09 -0.67 4.43
N ARG A 117 14.41 -0.90 4.52
CA ARG A 117 15.05 -2.22 4.49
C ARG A 117 14.43 -3.10 5.57
N ARG A 118 14.29 -2.56 6.80
CA ARG A 118 13.21 -2.80 7.76
C ARG A 118 12.25 -3.94 7.46
N TYR A 119 11.21 -3.50 6.78
CA TYR A 119 10.03 -4.27 6.49
C TYR A 119 10.04 -4.83 5.06
N MET A 120 10.97 -4.43 4.20
CA MET A 120 11.10 -4.93 2.82
C MET A 120 11.99 -6.16 2.71
N ALA A 121 13.04 -6.22 3.54
CA ALA A 121 13.96 -7.34 3.68
C ALA A 121 14.27 -7.54 5.18
N PRO A 122 13.33 -8.14 5.93
CA PRO A 122 13.54 -8.43 7.35
C PRO A 122 14.73 -9.38 7.55
N ALA A 123 15.51 -9.15 8.59
CA ALA A 123 16.57 -10.04 9.03
C ALA A 123 16.11 -10.87 10.23
N PHE A 124 16.68 -12.07 10.41
CA PHE A 124 16.19 -12.99 11.44
C PHE A 124 16.36 -12.40 12.85
N SER A 125 17.48 -11.71 13.10
CA SER A 125 17.74 -11.04 14.37
C SER A 125 16.76 -9.91 14.70
N GLU A 126 15.97 -9.44 13.74
CA GLU A 126 14.95 -8.41 13.94
C GLU A 126 13.60 -8.96 14.42
N ARG A 127 13.46 -10.29 14.44
CA ARG A 127 12.29 -11.00 14.98
C ARG A 127 12.41 -11.02 16.51
N GLU A 128 11.51 -10.32 17.19
CA GLU A 128 11.48 -10.25 18.65
C GLU A 128 10.94 -11.57 19.24
N GLU A 129 11.82 -12.43 19.75
CA GLU A 129 11.45 -13.72 20.33
C GLU A 129 10.60 -13.57 21.60
N GLU A 130 10.80 -12.50 22.36
CA GLU A 130 10.01 -12.18 23.57
C GLU A 130 8.58 -11.74 23.27
N TRP A 131 8.35 -11.17 22.08
CA TRP A 131 7.06 -10.63 21.65
C TRP A 131 6.59 -11.33 20.37
N PRO A 132 6.38 -12.65 20.40
CA PRO A 132 5.92 -13.39 19.23
C PRO A 132 4.49 -13.00 18.88
N SER A 133 4.02 -13.48 17.73
CA SER A 133 2.61 -13.39 17.38
C SER A 133 1.73 -13.94 18.51
N HIS A 134 0.64 -13.23 18.81
CA HIS A 134 -0.32 -13.65 19.82
C HIS A 134 -0.80 -15.09 19.56
N PRO A 135 -1.05 -15.94 20.58
CA PRO A 135 -1.46 -17.34 20.37
C PRO A 135 -2.74 -17.53 19.56
N MET A 136 -3.60 -16.50 19.52
CA MET A 136 -4.83 -16.47 18.69
C MET A 136 -4.65 -15.79 17.33
N ALA A 137 -3.44 -15.36 16.97
CA ALA A 137 -3.19 -14.80 15.65
C ALA A 137 -3.39 -15.89 14.60
N SER A 138 -4.32 -15.65 13.67
CA SER A 138 -4.48 -16.43 12.45
C SER A 138 -3.86 -15.67 11.27
N ARG A 139 -3.58 -16.39 10.18
CA ARG A 139 -2.98 -15.79 8.98
C ARG A 139 -3.98 -14.86 8.27
N ASP A 140 -5.21 -15.33 8.04
CA ASP A 140 -6.35 -14.48 7.70
C ASP A 140 -7.04 -13.94 8.98
N SER A 141 -6.32 -13.09 9.72
CA SER A 141 -6.83 -12.45 10.94
C SER A 141 -8.03 -11.52 10.71
N LEU A 142 -8.33 -11.21 9.45
CA LEU A 142 -9.41 -10.35 9.05
C LEU A 142 -10.61 -11.13 8.50
N HIS A 143 -10.47 -12.44 8.28
CA HIS A 143 -11.48 -13.28 7.64
C HIS A 143 -11.94 -12.71 6.28
N GLU A 144 -11.01 -12.11 5.50
CA GLU A 144 -11.36 -11.47 4.23
C GLU A 144 -11.97 -12.50 3.25
N ALA A 145 -11.36 -13.68 3.14
CA ALA A 145 -11.82 -14.73 2.22
C ALA A 145 -13.18 -15.32 2.65
N GLU A 146 -13.38 -15.53 3.96
CA GLU A 146 -14.66 -16.01 4.51
C GLU A 146 -15.80 -15.00 4.31
N MET A 147 -15.48 -13.71 4.18
CA MET A 147 -16.43 -12.61 3.98
C MET A 147 -16.60 -12.23 2.50
N TRP A 148 -16.12 -13.06 1.56
CA TRP A 148 -16.37 -12.88 0.13
C TRP A 148 -17.84 -13.09 -0.21
N ALA A 149 -18.50 -12.01 -0.64
CA ALA A 149 -19.86 -12.10 -1.20
C ALA A 149 -19.84 -12.71 -2.61
N VAL A 150 -18.77 -12.42 -3.35
CA VAL A 150 -18.29 -13.16 -4.52
C VAL A 150 -16.76 -13.22 -4.40
N GLU A 151 -16.12 -14.13 -5.11
CA GLU A 151 -14.68 -14.31 -5.01
C GLU A 151 -13.88 -13.00 -5.22
N GLY A 152 -13.07 -12.62 -4.23
CA GLY A 152 -12.32 -11.36 -4.21
C GLY A 152 -13.15 -10.10 -3.98
N LEU A 153 -14.43 -10.20 -3.61
CA LEU A 153 -15.24 -9.07 -3.17
C LEU A 153 -15.67 -9.26 -1.72
N THR A 154 -14.86 -8.74 -0.80
CA THR A 154 -15.13 -8.79 0.63
C THR A 154 -16.23 -7.78 0.99
N HIS A 155 -17.31 -8.24 1.61
CA HIS A 155 -18.40 -7.38 2.11
C HIS A 155 -18.56 -7.53 3.63
N ARG A 156 -17.67 -6.89 4.38
CA ARG A 156 -17.68 -6.90 5.86
C ARG A 156 -18.63 -5.85 6.46
N TYR A 157 -18.69 -4.66 5.86
CA TYR A 157 -19.39 -3.52 6.43
C TYR A 157 -20.69 -3.24 5.68
N PRO A 158 -21.78 -2.80 6.33
CA PRO A 158 -23.11 -2.69 5.71
C PRO A 158 -23.19 -1.88 4.41
N THR A 159 -22.25 -0.96 4.19
CA THR A 159 -22.25 -0.01 3.07
C THR A 159 -20.97 -0.03 2.25
N LYS A 160 -20.02 -0.92 2.57
CA LYS A 160 -18.66 -0.88 2.01
C LYS A 160 -18.16 -2.25 1.60
N VAL A 161 -17.50 -2.29 0.47
CA VAL A 161 -16.84 -3.49 -0.04
C VAL A 161 -15.39 -3.24 -0.36
N LEU A 162 -14.61 -4.32 -0.41
CA LEU A 162 -13.24 -4.35 -0.89
C LEU A 162 -13.19 -5.29 -2.10
N ALA A 163 -12.80 -4.75 -3.26
CA ALA A 163 -12.59 -5.46 -4.51
C ALA A 163 -11.09 -5.77 -4.69
N GLU A 164 -10.74 -7.04 -4.60
CA GLU A 164 -9.38 -7.57 -4.74
C GLU A 164 -9.10 -7.91 -6.20
N MET A 165 -8.59 -6.93 -6.94
CA MET A 165 -8.53 -7.01 -8.41
C MET A 165 -7.53 -8.04 -8.92
N LEU A 166 -6.43 -8.24 -8.19
CA LEU A 166 -5.30 -9.09 -8.55
C LEU A 166 -4.50 -9.52 -7.31
N PRO A 167 -3.81 -10.68 -7.32
CA PRO A 167 -3.02 -11.15 -6.17
C PRO A 167 -1.53 -10.77 -6.28
N THR A 168 -1.18 -9.69 -7.00
CA THR A 168 0.22 -9.30 -7.23
C THR A 168 0.43 -7.80 -7.02
N CYS A 169 1.67 -7.44 -6.67
CA CYS A 169 2.11 -6.09 -6.36
C CYS A 169 3.40 -5.77 -7.13
N PRO A 170 3.76 -4.49 -7.31
CA PRO A 170 5.10 -4.14 -7.80
C PRO A 170 6.19 -4.37 -6.74
N GLN A 171 5.81 -4.57 -5.48
CA GLN A 171 6.70 -4.86 -4.35
C GLN A 171 6.00 -5.77 -3.33
N TYR A 172 6.75 -6.56 -2.56
CA TYR A 172 6.18 -7.36 -1.47
C TYR A 172 6.70 -6.89 -0.11
N CYS A 173 5.78 -6.50 0.75
CA CYS A 173 6.07 -6.03 2.10
C CYS A 173 6.12 -7.24 3.05
N GLY A 174 7.12 -7.32 3.93
CA GLY A 174 7.20 -8.36 4.97
C GLY A 174 6.04 -8.33 5.98
N HIS A 175 5.29 -7.23 6.04
CA HIS A 175 4.09 -7.05 6.88
C HIS A 175 2.77 -7.17 6.09
N CYS A 176 2.77 -7.82 4.92
CA CYS A 176 1.57 -7.94 4.09
C CYS A 176 0.45 -8.68 4.84
N THR A 177 -0.66 -8.00 5.14
CA THR A 177 -1.83 -8.63 5.80
C THR A 177 -2.56 -9.62 4.88
N ARG A 178 -2.33 -9.56 3.57
CA ARG A 178 -2.87 -10.48 2.56
C ARG A 178 -1.82 -11.50 2.11
N MET A 179 -0.88 -11.86 2.98
CA MET A 179 0.20 -12.78 2.65
C MET A 179 -0.28 -14.15 2.17
N ASP A 180 -1.49 -14.58 2.50
CA ASP A 180 -2.04 -15.86 2.05
C ASP A 180 -2.54 -15.81 0.58
N LEU A 181 -2.82 -14.63 0.02
CA LEU A 181 -3.25 -14.45 -1.37
C LEU A 181 -2.15 -13.84 -2.25
N VAL A 182 -1.45 -12.84 -1.73
CA VAL A 182 -0.62 -11.95 -2.55
C VAL A 182 0.80 -12.47 -2.69
N GLY A 183 1.26 -12.65 -3.93
CA GLY A 183 2.66 -12.93 -4.27
C GLY A 183 2.96 -14.39 -4.65
N ASN A 184 4.22 -14.78 -4.55
CA ASN A 184 4.67 -16.17 -4.79
C ASN A 184 4.82 -16.94 -3.47
N ASP A 185 4.55 -18.24 -3.51
CA ASP A 185 4.75 -19.16 -2.40
C ASP A 185 6.12 -18.97 -1.73
N THR A 186 6.14 -19.18 -0.43
CA THR A 186 7.34 -19.18 0.42
C THR A 186 7.43 -20.49 1.17
N THR A 187 8.56 -20.77 1.81
CA THR A 187 8.70 -21.93 2.70
C THR A 187 7.63 -21.96 3.79
N GLN A 188 7.18 -20.79 4.25
CA GLN A 188 6.24 -20.67 5.37
C GLN A 188 4.77 -20.60 4.94
N VAL A 189 4.47 -20.21 3.69
CA VAL A 189 3.12 -19.94 3.18
C VAL A 189 2.99 -20.45 1.75
N LEU A 190 2.07 -21.38 1.55
CA LEU A 190 1.48 -21.66 0.23
C LEU A 190 0.32 -20.69 0.02
N LYS A 191 0.37 -19.92 -1.06
CA LYS A 191 -0.62 -18.89 -1.34
C LYS A 191 -1.81 -19.50 -2.07
N TYR A 192 -3.01 -19.16 -1.61
CA TYR A 192 -4.21 -19.52 -2.34
C TYR A 192 -4.34 -18.63 -3.58
N LYS A 193 -5.11 -19.13 -4.55
CA LYS A 193 -5.29 -18.50 -5.85
C LYS A 193 -6.75 -18.23 -6.09
N PHE A 194 -7.03 -17.22 -6.90
CA PHE A 194 -8.37 -17.07 -7.42
C PHE A 194 -8.72 -18.25 -8.33
N GLU A 195 -9.85 -18.89 -8.08
CA GLU A 195 -10.43 -19.99 -8.85
C GLU A 195 -11.07 -19.48 -10.14
N LEU A 196 -11.80 -18.37 -10.08
CA LEU A 196 -12.42 -17.76 -11.25
C LEU A 196 -11.40 -16.97 -12.07
N LYS A 197 -11.58 -17.04 -13.38
CA LYS A 197 -10.84 -16.18 -14.31
C LYS A 197 -11.15 -14.72 -14.00
N GLN A 198 -10.14 -13.87 -14.16
CA GLN A 198 -10.23 -12.46 -13.78
C GLN A 198 -11.45 -11.72 -14.37
N PRO A 199 -11.78 -11.82 -15.69
CA PRO A 199 -12.96 -11.15 -16.24
C PRO A 199 -14.26 -11.61 -15.59
N ASP A 200 -14.47 -12.93 -15.49
CA ASP A 200 -15.67 -13.54 -14.90
C ASP A 200 -15.84 -13.12 -13.44
N ARG A 201 -14.73 -13.05 -12.70
CA ARG A 201 -14.71 -12.63 -11.31
C ARG A 201 -15.15 -11.18 -11.18
N TRP A 202 -14.61 -10.28 -11.99
CA TRP A 202 -14.96 -8.86 -11.97
C TRP A 202 -16.39 -8.58 -12.42
N ASP A 203 -16.89 -9.32 -13.41
CA ASP A 203 -18.30 -9.29 -13.82
C ASP A 203 -19.20 -9.64 -12.65
N ARG A 204 -18.88 -10.72 -11.93
CA ARG A 204 -19.62 -11.11 -10.72
C ARG A 204 -19.55 -10.07 -9.61
N MET A 205 -18.44 -9.35 -9.45
CA MET A 205 -18.34 -8.25 -8.49
C MET A 205 -19.33 -7.14 -8.84
N LEU A 206 -19.35 -6.72 -10.11
CA LEU A 206 -20.23 -5.65 -10.59
C LEU A 206 -21.70 -6.07 -10.51
N ASP A 207 -22.03 -7.32 -10.87
CA ASP A 207 -23.37 -7.88 -10.74
C ASP A 207 -23.87 -7.95 -9.30
N TYR A 208 -22.97 -8.22 -8.35
CA TYR A 208 -23.29 -8.18 -6.93
C TYR A 208 -23.60 -6.75 -6.48
N LEU A 209 -22.77 -5.78 -6.86
CA LEU A 209 -22.94 -4.37 -6.49
C LEU A 209 -24.20 -3.76 -7.10
N GLN A 210 -24.54 -4.13 -8.34
CA GLN A 210 -25.77 -3.71 -9.01
C GLN A 210 -27.03 -4.19 -8.29
N ARG A 211 -26.98 -5.38 -7.65
CA ARG A 211 -28.11 -5.97 -6.90
C ARG A 211 -28.12 -5.59 -5.41
N THR A 212 -27.10 -4.87 -4.94
CA THR A 212 -26.89 -4.55 -3.52
C THR A 212 -26.86 -3.03 -3.33
N PRO A 213 -28.02 -2.34 -3.40
CA PRO A 213 -28.09 -0.88 -3.38
C PRO A 213 -27.65 -0.24 -2.04
N SER A 214 -27.48 -1.02 -0.98
CA SER A 214 -26.93 -0.54 0.29
C SER A 214 -25.43 -0.22 0.22
N VAL A 215 -24.69 -0.84 -0.70
CA VAL A 215 -23.26 -0.56 -0.89
C VAL A 215 -23.11 0.77 -1.61
N ARG A 216 -22.28 1.66 -1.06
CA ARG A 216 -22.00 2.98 -1.65
C ARG A 216 -20.52 3.31 -1.76
N ASP A 217 -19.66 2.57 -1.05
CA ASP A 217 -18.22 2.82 -0.95
C ASP A 217 -17.46 1.56 -1.35
N VAL A 218 -16.60 1.67 -2.37
CA VAL A 218 -15.86 0.54 -2.93
C VAL A 218 -14.36 0.83 -2.85
N VAL A 219 -13.63 -0.03 -2.16
CA VAL A 219 -12.16 -0.03 -2.19
C VAL A 219 -11.70 -0.92 -3.34
N VAL A 220 -11.02 -0.35 -4.33
CA VAL A 220 -10.41 -1.10 -5.43
C VAL A 220 -8.94 -1.34 -5.07
N SER A 221 -8.60 -2.59 -4.81
CA SER A 221 -7.32 -3.02 -4.23
C SER A 221 -6.95 -4.43 -4.73
N GLY A 222 -6.61 -5.35 -3.83
CA GLY A 222 -6.01 -6.65 -4.09
C GLY A 222 -4.59 -6.66 -3.54
N GLY A 223 -3.62 -7.02 -4.37
CA GLY A 223 -2.22 -6.71 -4.17
C GLY A 223 -1.98 -5.21 -4.35
N ASP A 224 -1.86 -4.74 -5.59
CA ASP A 224 -1.70 -3.32 -5.89
C ASP A 224 -2.21 -2.97 -7.28
N ILE A 225 -3.05 -1.94 -7.39
CA ILE A 225 -3.60 -1.49 -8.68
C ILE A 225 -2.51 -1.00 -9.66
N ALA A 226 -1.34 -0.58 -9.17
CA ALA A 226 -0.20 -0.22 -10.02
C ALA A 226 0.38 -1.45 -10.73
N ASN A 227 0.06 -2.67 -10.31
CA ASN A 227 0.43 -3.89 -11.02
C ASN A 227 -0.65 -4.38 -12.00
N LEU A 228 -1.76 -3.66 -12.11
CA LEU A 228 -2.82 -3.96 -13.05
C LEU A 228 -2.62 -3.13 -14.33
N PRO A 229 -2.76 -3.71 -15.54
CA PRO A 229 -2.73 -2.93 -16.78
C PRO A 229 -3.79 -1.84 -16.74
N ILE A 230 -3.41 -0.59 -17.06
CA ILE A 230 -4.30 0.57 -16.91
C ILE A 230 -5.63 0.39 -17.62
N LYS A 231 -5.64 -0.20 -18.82
CA LYS A 231 -6.86 -0.47 -19.59
C LYS A 231 -7.85 -1.33 -18.81
N ARG A 232 -7.37 -2.32 -18.06
CA ARG A 232 -8.21 -3.21 -17.24
C ARG A 232 -8.77 -2.50 -16.00
N LEU A 233 -7.95 -1.68 -15.34
CA LEU A 233 -8.41 -0.85 -14.23
C LEU A 233 -9.51 0.12 -14.71
N GLU A 234 -9.28 0.76 -15.85
CA GLU A 234 -10.24 1.68 -16.46
C GLU A 234 -11.54 0.98 -16.84
N GLU A 235 -11.49 -0.16 -17.54
CA GLU A 235 -12.68 -0.96 -17.90
C GLU A 235 -13.56 -1.26 -16.67
N PHE A 236 -12.95 -1.69 -15.57
CA PHE A 236 -13.66 -1.96 -14.32
C PHE A 236 -14.24 -0.68 -13.72
N MET A 237 -13.43 0.37 -13.61
CA MET A 237 -13.84 1.65 -13.01
C MET A 237 -14.97 2.32 -13.80
N MET A 238 -14.94 2.28 -15.13
CA MET A 238 -15.99 2.85 -15.96
C MET A 238 -17.35 2.18 -15.70
N ARG A 239 -17.36 0.86 -15.51
CA ARG A 239 -18.58 0.11 -15.16
C ARG A 239 -18.99 0.32 -13.70
N LEU A 240 -18.03 0.40 -12.78
CA LEU A 240 -18.30 0.66 -11.37
C LEU A 240 -18.96 2.03 -11.16
N LEU A 241 -18.45 3.06 -11.84
CA LEU A 241 -18.96 4.43 -11.78
C LEU A 241 -20.35 4.57 -12.43
N GLU A 242 -20.77 3.60 -13.24
CA GLU A 242 -22.11 3.55 -13.82
C GLU A 242 -23.19 3.12 -12.81
N LEU A 243 -22.80 2.44 -11.73
CA LEU A 243 -23.74 1.95 -10.73
C LEU A 243 -24.34 3.12 -9.91
N PRO A 244 -25.68 3.24 -9.82
CA PRO A 244 -26.34 4.42 -9.25
C PRO A 244 -26.18 4.56 -7.72
N ASN A 245 -25.88 3.46 -7.02
CA ASN A 245 -25.68 3.42 -5.58
C ASN A 245 -24.26 3.82 -5.14
N ILE A 246 -23.28 3.78 -6.04
CA ILE A 246 -21.88 4.08 -5.70
C ILE A 246 -21.68 5.58 -5.59
N ARG A 247 -21.04 6.01 -4.49
CA ARG A 247 -20.80 7.42 -4.11
C ARG A 247 -19.34 7.71 -3.82
N ASP A 248 -18.61 6.72 -3.30
CA ASP A 248 -17.19 6.84 -2.98
C ASP A 248 -16.42 5.65 -3.58
N VAL A 249 -15.27 5.93 -4.20
CA VAL A 249 -14.32 4.89 -4.60
C VAL A 249 -12.94 5.23 -4.05
N ARG A 250 -12.25 4.21 -3.53
CA ARG A 250 -10.89 4.32 -3.01
C ARG A 250 -9.97 3.41 -3.80
N LEU A 251 -9.06 4.01 -4.57
CA LEU A 251 -8.02 3.30 -5.31
C LEU A 251 -6.82 3.06 -4.39
N ALA A 252 -6.56 1.81 -4.00
CA ALA A 252 -5.48 1.48 -3.05
C ALA A 252 -4.19 1.06 -3.77
N THR A 253 -3.10 1.78 -3.53
CA THR A 253 -1.79 1.53 -4.14
C THR A 253 -0.62 1.93 -3.22
N LYS A 254 0.24 0.96 -2.92
CA LYS A 254 1.60 1.21 -2.44
C LYS A 254 2.56 1.53 -3.60
N GLY A 255 2.12 1.31 -4.85
CA GLY A 255 2.83 1.68 -6.07
C GLY A 255 3.28 3.14 -6.11
N LEU A 256 2.57 4.06 -5.45
CA LEU A 256 2.94 5.49 -5.44
C LEU A 256 4.35 5.75 -4.90
N MET A 257 4.81 5.01 -3.88
CA MET A 257 6.22 5.08 -3.45
C MET A 257 7.07 3.93 -3.97
N ALA A 258 6.46 2.80 -4.35
CA ALA A 258 7.20 1.67 -4.93
C ALA A 258 7.79 1.98 -6.30
N ILE A 259 6.98 2.64 -7.13
CA ILE A 259 7.22 2.87 -8.55
C ILE A 259 6.43 4.12 -9.00
N PRO A 260 6.69 5.31 -8.43
CA PRO A 260 6.01 6.56 -8.79
C PRO A 260 6.04 6.84 -10.30
N GLN A 261 7.09 6.40 -11.01
CA GLN A 261 7.22 6.45 -12.47
C GLN A 261 5.99 5.89 -13.18
N HIS A 262 5.35 4.85 -12.62
CA HIS A 262 4.16 4.22 -13.22
C HIS A 262 3.03 5.23 -13.45
N PHE A 263 2.80 6.11 -12.48
CA PHE A 263 1.73 7.12 -12.51
C PHE A 263 2.06 8.33 -13.38
N LEU A 264 3.30 8.42 -13.85
CA LEU A 264 3.77 9.50 -14.72
C LEU A 264 3.84 9.09 -16.20
N GLN A 265 3.63 7.80 -16.51
CA GLN A 265 3.54 7.34 -17.90
C GLN A 265 2.29 7.92 -18.59
N ASP A 266 2.42 8.30 -19.85
CA ASP A 266 1.35 8.97 -20.60
C ASP A 266 0.07 8.14 -20.69
N ASP A 267 0.17 6.84 -20.96
CA ASP A 267 -0.98 5.94 -21.08
C ASP A 267 -1.71 5.75 -19.73
N VAL A 268 -0.94 5.64 -18.65
CA VAL A 268 -1.46 5.56 -17.28
C VAL A 268 -2.17 6.86 -16.92
N ARG A 269 -1.52 8.01 -17.13
CA ARG A 269 -2.11 9.33 -16.87
C ARG A 269 -3.42 9.53 -17.61
N GLN A 270 -3.46 9.21 -18.90
CA GLN A 270 -4.68 9.33 -19.70
C GLN A 270 -5.81 8.41 -19.19
N GLY A 271 -5.49 7.20 -18.72
CA GLY A 271 -6.48 6.31 -18.09
C GLY A 271 -7.04 6.90 -16.79
N PHE A 272 -6.17 7.42 -15.92
CA PHE A 272 -6.58 8.11 -14.70
C PHE A 272 -7.41 9.37 -14.98
N GLU A 273 -7.04 10.17 -15.98
CA GLU A 273 -7.81 11.35 -16.43
C GLU A 273 -9.22 10.97 -16.90
N ARG A 274 -9.36 9.89 -17.69
CA ARG A 274 -10.68 9.39 -18.12
C ARG A 274 -11.52 8.93 -16.93
N MET A 275 -10.94 8.17 -16.00
CA MET A 275 -11.63 7.73 -14.78
C MET A 275 -12.08 8.93 -13.91
N ALA A 276 -11.21 9.93 -13.72
CA ALA A 276 -11.52 11.13 -12.95
C ALA A 276 -12.63 11.97 -13.62
N LYS A 277 -12.59 12.11 -14.95
CA LYS A 277 -13.66 12.76 -15.72
C LYS A 277 -14.99 12.05 -15.50
N LYS A 278 -15.00 10.72 -15.64
CA LYS A 278 -16.23 9.92 -15.47
C LYS A 278 -16.78 10.04 -14.06
N ALA A 279 -15.92 9.98 -13.05
CA ALA A 279 -16.33 10.11 -11.65
C ALA A 279 -17.01 11.46 -11.39
N ARG A 280 -16.45 12.54 -11.93
CA ARG A 280 -17.01 13.90 -11.86
C ARG A 280 -18.38 14.01 -12.52
N GLU A 281 -18.54 13.46 -13.73
CA GLU A 281 -19.83 13.42 -14.45
C GLU A 281 -20.90 12.68 -13.65
N ARG A 282 -20.49 11.69 -12.86
CA ARG A 282 -21.38 10.85 -12.04
C ARG A 282 -21.56 11.35 -10.61
N GLY A 283 -20.85 12.41 -10.21
CA GLY A 283 -20.85 12.91 -8.82
C GLY A 283 -20.33 11.87 -7.82
N VAL A 284 -19.35 11.05 -8.23
CA VAL A 284 -18.69 10.05 -7.39
C VAL A 284 -17.34 10.59 -6.96
N GLU A 285 -17.06 10.54 -5.66
CA GLU A 285 -15.77 10.95 -5.12
C GLU A 285 -14.75 9.82 -5.24
N VAL A 286 -13.60 10.08 -5.85
CA VAL A 286 -12.52 9.10 -5.98
C VAL A 286 -11.28 9.58 -5.24
N ALA A 287 -10.85 8.79 -4.26
CA ALA A 287 -9.64 9.00 -3.48
C ALA A 287 -8.58 7.96 -3.83
N VAL A 288 -7.31 8.32 -3.67
CA VAL A 288 -6.19 7.37 -3.78
C VAL A 288 -5.62 7.11 -2.39
N HIS A 289 -5.59 5.85 -1.98
CA HIS A 289 -5.04 5.41 -0.71
C HIS A 289 -3.64 4.83 -0.95
N THR A 290 -2.66 5.46 -0.35
CA THR A 290 -1.27 5.02 -0.36
C THR A 290 -0.84 4.40 0.95
N HIS A 291 0.36 3.83 0.99
CA HIS A 291 0.83 3.02 2.12
C HIS A 291 2.33 3.27 2.39
N VAL A 292 2.70 4.51 2.67
CA VAL A 292 4.04 4.91 3.16
C VAL A 292 4.17 4.55 4.63
N ASN A 293 5.30 3.93 5.00
CA ASN A 293 5.61 3.60 6.39
C ASN A 293 6.83 4.34 6.94
N ALA A 294 7.69 4.93 6.10
CA ALA A 294 8.83 5.73 6.52
C ALA A 294 8.91 7.06 5.76
N ALA A 295 9.29 8.13 6.45
CA ALA A 295 9.29 9.48 5.87
C ALA A 295 10.23 9.63 4.66
N GLN A 296 11.35 8.90 4.63
CA GLN A 296 12.30 8.91 3.50
C GLN A 296 11.74 8.35 2.18
N GLN A 297 10.59 7.68 2.22
CA GLN A 297 9.90 7.21 1.02
C GLN A 297 9.09 8.32 0.33
N VAL A 298 8.86 9.43 1.03
CA VAL A 298 8.18 10.59 0.46
C VAL A 298 9.23 11.42 -0.27
N THR A 299 9.56 11.03 -1.50
CA THR A 299 10.55 11.73 -2.32
C THR A 299 9.90 12.80 -3.22
N PRO A 300 10.66 13.75 -3.78
CA PRO A 300 10.17 14.66 -4.81
C PRO A 300 9.49 13.95 -6.00
N LEU A 301 10.00 12.80 -6.45
CA LEU A 301 9.37 12.01 -7.50
C LEU A 301 7.98 11.49 -7.08
N VAL A 302 7.83 11.01 -5.84
CA VAL A 302 6.51 10.64 -5.27
C VAL A 302 5.58 11.86 -5.22
N ALA A 303 6.09 13.01 -4.76
CA ALA A 303 5.32 14.25 -4.73
C ALA A 303 4.82 14.68 -6.12
N ARG A 304 5.63 14.50 -7.18
CA ARG A 304 5.20 14.75 -8.58
C ARG A 304 4.05 13.82 -8.99
N ALA A 305 4.13 12.52 -8.70
CA ALA A 305 3.06 11.57 -9.00
C ALA A 305 1.77 11.90 -8.23
N VAL A 306 1.88 12.25 -6.95
CA VAL A 306 0.75 12.69 -6.12
C VAL A 306 0.13 13.97 -6.67
N ARG A 307 0.94 14.96 -7.04
CA ARG A 307 0.46 16.21 -7.65
C ARG A 307 -0.30 15.94 -8.95
N ALA A 308 0.23 15.09 -9.82
CA ALA A 308 -0.45 14.73 -11.07
C ALA A 308 -1.85 14.14 -10.81
N LEU A 309 -2.00 13.26 -9.82
CA LEU A 309 -3.31 12.71 -9.45
C LEU A 309 -4.26 13.79 -8.92
N LEU A 310 -3.79 14.68 -8.05
CA LEU A 310 -4.62 15.77 -7.52
C LEU A 310 -5.06 16.73 -8.64
N ASP A 311 -4.17 17.06 -9.57
CA ASP A 311 -4.45 17.97 -10.69
C ASP A 311 -5.48 17.36 -11.68
N MET A 312 -5.55 16.03 -11.79
CA MET A 312 -6.60 15.33 -12.57
C MET A 312 -8.00 15.42 -11.91
N GLY A 313 -8.05 15.79 -10.63
CA GLY A 313 -9.27 15.95 -9.85
C GLY A 313 -9.66 14.73 -9.01
N TYR A 314 -8.70 13.88 -8.63
CA TYR A 314 -8.89 12.93 -7.53
C TYR A 314 -9.00 13.71 -6.21
N ARG A 315 -9.99 13.37 -5.37
CA ARG A 315 -10.37 14.15 -4.17
C ARG A 315 -9.19 14.37 -3.22
N ASP A 316 -8.48 13.29 -2.92
CA ASP A 316 -7.35 13.30 -1.99
C ASP A 316 -6.43 12.10 -2.23
N VAL A 317 -5.18 12.25 -1.77
CA VAL A 317 -4.22 11.16 -1.61
C VAL A 317 -3.99 10.96 -0.12
N ARG A 318 -4.47 9.83 0.42
CA ARG A 318 -4.41 9.51 1.86
C ARG A 318 -3.35 8.46 2.13
N ASN A 319 -2.68 8.54 3.26
CA ASN A 319 -1.74 7.50 3.69
C ASN A 319 -2.38 6.55 4.71
N GLN A 320 -2.27 5.26 4.47
CA GLN A 320 -2.57 4.19 5.42
C GLN A 320 -1.25 3.54 5.83
N GLY A 321 -0.59 4.09 6.85
CA GLY A 321 0.62 3.49 7.42
C GLY A 321 0.29 2.40 8.44
N VAL A 322 1.13 1.37 8.51
CA VAL A 322 1.08 0.36 9.57
C VAL A 322 2.12 0.74 10.62
N LEU A 323 1.75 0.65 11.90
CA LEU A 323 2.71 0.80 12.99
C LEU A 323 3.60 -0.44 13.06
N LEU A 324 4.88 -0.23 12.81
CA LEU A 324 5.90 -1.26 12.67
C LEU A 324 7.04 -0.94 13.62
N ARG A 325 7.27 -1.83 14.59
CA ARG A 325 8.35 -1.68 15.58
C ARG A 325 9.70 -1.63 14.86
N GLY A 326 10.52 -0.64 15.20
CA GLY A 326 11.81 -0.40 14.55
C GLY A 326 11.72 0.27 13.17
N VAL A 327 10.53 0.72 12.75
CA VAL A 327 10.31 1.45 11.49
C VAL A 327 9.69 2.82 11.74
N ASN A 328 8.56 2.88 12.44
CA ASN A 328 7.78 4.12 12.60
C ASN A 328 7.01 4.22 13.93
N THR A 329 7.47 3.50 14.95
CA THR A 329 6.91 3.53 16.32
C THR A 329 7.61 4.53 17.24
N THR A 330 8.45 5.42 16.70
CA THR A 330 9.15 6.48 17.44
C THR A 330 8.75 7.84 16.88
N ALA A 331 8.86 8.88 17.71
CA ALA A 331 8.54 10.26 17.38
C ALA A 331 9.44 10.84 16.26
#